data_AF-A0A0A9XK02-F1
#
_entry.id   AF-A0A0A9XK02-F1
#
_cell.length_a   1.000
_cell.length_b   1.000
_cell.length_c   1.000
_cell.angle_alpha   90.00
_cell.angle_beta   90.00
_cell.angle_gamma   90.00
#
_symmetry.space_group_name_H-M   'P 1'
#
loop_
_entity.id
_entity.type
_entity.pdbx_description
1 polymer ?
#
loop_
_entity_poly.entity_id
_entity_poly.type
_entity_poly.pdbx_seq_one_letter_code
_entity_poly.pdbx_strand_id
1 'polypeptide(L)'
;MVCGRMGGLSKRQREICKSSPEAMIAIADGIKLAMDECHHQFNYHRWNCSALNKKHSLGYVITVGSREAAFTYSIVSGGVSYAISRACSRGELSTCGCDLSSSNAHASWKWS
;
A
#
# COMPACT_ATOMS: atom_id res chain seq x y z
N MET A 1 -18.59 -6.66 4.77
CA MET A 1 -19.24 -5.60 3.95
C MET A 1 -18.34 -4.36 3.79
N VAL A 2 -17.02 -4.54 3.56
CA VAL A 2 -16.02 -3.44 3.50
C VAL A 2 -15.91 -2.88 2.07
N CYS A 3 -15.83 -3.77 1.07
CA CYS A 3 -15.70 -3.44 -0.36
C CYS A 3 -16.87 -2.67 -0.99
N GLY A 4 -18.08 -2.80 -0.42
CA GLY A 4 -19.26 -2.09 -0.90
C GLY A 4 -19.35 -0.63 -0.44
N ARG A 5 -18.69 -0.30 0.67
CA ARG A 5 -18.69 1.05 1.26
C ARG A 5 -17.54 1.92 0.76
N MET A 6 -16.52 1.32 0.15
CA MET A 6 -15.40 2.07 -0.42
C MET A 6 -15.81 2.72 -1.76
N GLY A 7 -15.93 4.04 -1.74
CA GLY A 7 -16.11 4.87 -2.92
C GLY A 7 -14.85 4.90 -3.79
N GLY A 8 -15.03 5.11 -5.10
CA GLY A 8 -13.91 5.26 -6.04
C GLY A 8 -13.34 3.97 -6.63
N LEU A 9 -13.75 2.78 -6.16
CA LEU A 9 -13.35 1.52 -6.79
C LEU A 9 -14.15 1.27 -8.08
N SER A 10 -13.43 0.95 -9.15
CA SER A 10 -13.99 0.35 -10.37
C SER A 10 -14.63 -1.01 -10.08
N LYS A 11 -15.47 -1.50 -11.00
CA LYS A 11 -16.08 -2.84 -10.90
C LYS A 11 -15.02 -3.92 -10.70
N ARG A 12 -13.91 -3.87 -11.46
CA ARG A 12 -12.82 -4.85 -11.35
C ARG A 12 -12.10 -4.78 -10.01
N GLN A 13 -11.77 -3.59 -9.51
CA GLN A 13 -11.16 -3.42 -8.19
C GLN A 13 -12.07 -3.92 -7.07
N ARG A 14 -13.39 -3.75 -7.22
CA ARG A 14 -14.37 -4.23 -6.24
C ARG A 14 -14.42 -5.76 -6.18
N GLU A 15 -14.23 -6.45 -7.30
CA GLU A 15 -14.09 -7.92 -7.31
C GLU A 15 -12.78 -8.38 -6.64
N ILE A 16 -11.66 -7.68 -6.88
CA ILE A 16 -10.38 -7.96 -6.19
C ILE A 16 -10.53 -7.75 -4.67
N CYS A 17 -11.21 -6.69 -4.26
CA CYS A 17 -11.47 -6.44 -2.84
C CYS A 17 -12.28 -7.59 -2.21
N LYS A 18 -13.27 -8.14 -2.92
CA LYS A 18 -14.08 -9.26 -2.44
C LYS A 18 -13.28 -10.55 -2.29
N SER A 19 -12.24 -10.78 -3.10
CA SER A 19 -11.40 -11.98 -2.97
C SER A 19 -10.49 -11.93 -1.74
N SER A 20 -10.13 -10.75 -1.25
CA SER A 20 -9.25 -10.57 -0.09
C SER A 20 -9.69 -9.38 0.77
N PRO A 21 -10.84 -9.46 1.46
CA PRO A 21 -11.38 -8.34 2.24
C PRO A 21 -10.52 -8.02 3.47
N GLU A 22 -9.81 -9.01 4.03
CA GLU A 22 -8.89 -8.86 5.17
C GLU A 22 -7.69 -7.95 4.82
N ALA A 23 -7.20 -8.04 3.58
CA ALA A 23 -6.09 -7.23 3.08
C ALA A 23 -6.41 -5.74 3.01
N MET A 24 -7.70 -5.36 3.01
CA MET A 24 -8.10 -3.95 2.92
C MET A 24 -7.67 -3.12 4.12
N ILE A 25 -7.52 -3.74 5.30
CA ILE A 25 -7.02 -3.05 6.50
C ILE A 25 -5.54 -2.73 6.31
N ALA A 26 -4.72 -3.71 5.91
CA ALA A 26 -3.31 -3.51 5.61
C ALA A 26 -3.08 -2.50 4.47
N ILE A 27 -3.94 -2.50 3.44
CA ILE A 27 -3.90 -1.50 2.36
C ILE A 27 -4.16 -0.09 2.92
N ALA A 28 -5.17 0.09 3.78
CA ALA A 28 -5.48 1.39 4.35
C ALA A 28 -4.34 1.91 5.23
N ASP A 29 -3.74 1.04 6.05
CA ASP A 29 -2.57 1.37 6.86
C ASP A 29 -1.35 1.73 6.01
N GLY A 30 -1.12 1.00 4.91
CA GLY A 30 -0.05 1.29 3.96
C GLY A 30 -0.19 2.64 3.25
N ILE A 31 -1.42 3.02 2.88
CA ILE A 31 -1.70 4.36 2.33
C ILE A 31 -1.42 5.44 3.37
N LYS A 32 -1.88 5.25 4.60
CA LYS A 32 -1.64 6.21 5.69
C LYS A 32 -0.13 6.38 5.93
N LEU A 33 0.61 5.28 6.04
CA LEU A 33 2.05 5.29 6.20
C LEU A 33 2.76 6.03 5.06
N ALA A 34 2.38 5.74 3.81
CA ALA A 34 2.96 6.42 2.65
C ALA A 34 2.71 7.93 2.66
N MET A 35 1.55 8.35 3.15
CA MET A 35 1.17 9.76 3.20
C MET A 35 1.87 10.51 4.32
N ASP A 36 2.02 9.89 5.49
CA ASP A 36 2.84 10.40 6.58
C ASP A 36 4.29 10.59 6.11
N GLU A 37 4.83 9.62 5.34
CA GLU A 37 6.16 9.73 4.74
C GLU A 37 6.25 10.82 3.66
N CYS A 38 5.24 10.95 2.80
CA CYS A 38 5.16 12.05 1.82
C CYS A 38 5.22 13.41 2.52
N HIS A 39 4.44 13.58 3.58
CA HIS A 39 4.45 14.78 4.40
C HIS A 39 5.81 15.03 5.05
N HIS A 40 6.45 13.99 5.56
CA HIS A 40 7.78 14.08 6.15
C HIS A 40 8.81 14.56 5.12
N GLN A 41 8.85 13.95 3.94
CA GLN A 41 9.81 14.28 2.88
C GLN A 41 9.61 15.71 2.32
N PHE A 42 8.37 16.19 2.26
CA PHE A 42 8.02 17.46 1.61
C PHE A 42 7.58 18.58 2.58
N ASN A 43 7.86 18.44 3.88
CA ASN A 43 7.42 19.39 4.92
C ASN A 43 7.89 20.85 4.69
N TYR A 44 9.06 21.06 4.10
CA TYR A 44 9.62 22.38 3.79
C TYR A 44 9.47 22.79 2.32
N HIS A 45 8.69 22.06 1.54
CA HIS A 45 8.43 22.36 0.14
C HIS A 45 7.10 23.10 -0.06
N ARG A 46 7.00 23.89 -1.14
CA ARG A 46 5.74 24.58 -1.52
C ARG A 46 4.59 23.61 -1.74
N TRP A 47 4.91 22.43 -2.28
CA TRP A 47 4.01 21.29 -2.33
C TRP A 47 4.39 20.36 -1.18
N ASN A 48 3.48 20.16 -0.22
CA ASN A 48 3.72 19.45 1.03
C ASN A 48 2.78 18.24 1.22
N CYS A 49 2.32 17.64 0.11
CA CYS A 49 1.36 16.52 0.08
C CYS A 49 -0.05 16.78 0.69
N SER A 50 -0.35 17.97 1.24
CA SER A 50 -1.62 18.26 1.95
C SER A 50 -2.88 18.19 1.09
N ALA A 51 -2.76 18.44 -0.21
CA ALA A 51 -3.87 18.34 -1.15
C ALA A 51 -4.41 16.90 -1.29
N LEU A 52 -3.61 15.90 -0.91
CA LEU A 52 -3.94 14.48 -1.05
C LEU A 52 -4.78 13.98 0.15
N ASN A 53 -4.60 14.55 1.34
CA ASN A 53 -5.30 14.16 2.59
C ASN A 53 -6.82 14.20 2.53
N LYS A 54 -7.40 15.03 1.66
CA LYS A 54 -8.86 15.13 1.53
C LYS A 54 -9.46 14.05 0.62
N LYS A 55 -8.63 13.26 -0.07
CA LYS A 55 -9.06 12.41 -1.20
C LYS A 55 -8.48 11.00 -1.21
N HIS A 56 -7.91 10.51 -0.11
CA HIS A 56 -7.33 9.15 0.05
C HIS A 56 -8.28 7.95 -0.16
N SER A 57 -9.43 8.15 -0.81
CA SER A 57 -10.15 7.07 -1.46
C SER A 57 -9.28 6.45 -2.54
N LEU A 58 -9.24 5.11 -2.60
CA LEU A 58 -8.57 4.30 -3.63
C LEU A 58 -8.94 4.66 -5.10
N GLY A 59 -9.89 5.56 -5.32
CA GLY A 59 -10.28 6.08 -6.64
C GLY A 59 -9.78 7.49 -6.96
N TYR A 60 -8.99 8.13 -6.10
CA TYR A 60 -8.40 9.42 -6.42
C TYR A 60 -7.19 9.25 -7.33
N VAL A 61 -7.31 9.77 -8.55
CA VAL A 61 -6.26 9.75 -9.57
C VAL A 61 -5.80 11.19 -9.77
N ILE A 62 -4.50 11.43 -9.56
CA ILE A 62 -3.87 12.68 -9.99
C ILE A 62 -3.74 12.60 -11.52
N THR A 63 -4.55 13.38 -12.22
CA THR A 63 -4.64 13.39 -13.69
C THR A 63 -3.53 14.21 -14.35
N VAL A 64 -2.84 15.04 -13.58
CA VAL A 64 -1.73 15.88 -14.06
C VAL A 64 -0.43 15.08 -14.03
N GLY A 65 0.29 15.05 -15.16
CA GLY A 65 1.61 14.43 -15.26
C GLY A 65 2.71 15.31 -14.66
N SER A 66 2.80 15.37 -13.32
CA SER A 66 3.82 16.12 -12.61
C SER A 66 4.81 15.20 -11.87
N ARG A 67 5.97 15.76 -11.45
CA ARG A 67 6.97 15.01 -10.67
C ARG A 67 6.41 14.59 -9.31
N GLU A 68 5.59 15.44 -8.71
CA GLU A 68 4.89 15.21 -7.44
C GLU A 68 3.85 14.10 -7.58
N ALA A 69 3.13 14.05 -8.71
CA ALA A 69 2.21 12.96 -9.02
C ALA A 69 2.96 11.61 -9.12
N ALA A 70 4.07 11.58 -9.87
CA ALA A 70 4.90 10.39 -10.01
C ALA A 70 5.44 9.91 -8.65
N PHE A 71 5.92 10.83 -7.81
CA PHE A 71 6.37 10.52 -6.46
C PHE A 71 5.23 9.94 -5.61
N THR A 72 4.04 10.55 -5.66
CA THR A 72 2.87 10.11 -4.90
C THR A 72 2.47 8.66 -5.25
N TYR A 73 2.39 8.32 -6.54
CA TYR A 73 2.08 6.95 -6.95
C TYR A 73 3.15 5.96 -6.48
N SER A 74 4.43 6.34 -6.58
CA SER A 74 5.55 5.52 -6.14
C SER A 74 5.48 5.24 -4.63
N ILE A 75 5.35 6.28 -3.80
CA ILE A 75 5.36 6.14 -2.34
C ILE A 75 4.12 5.40 -1.84
N VAL A 76 2.94 5.64 -2.42
CA VAL A 76 1.71 4.93 -2.05
C VAL A 76 1.78 3.46 -2.45
N SER A 77 2.26 3.15 -3.66
CA SER A 77 2.46 1.76 -4.09
C SER A 77 3.48 1.04 -3.21
N GLY A 78 4.58 1.71 -2.84
CA GLY A 78 5.57 1.20 -1.92
C GLY A 78 5.02 0.96 -0.52
N GLY A 79 4.29 1.92 0.05
CA GLY A 79 3.70 1.82 1.39
C GLY A 79 2.64 0.72 1.49
N VAL A 80 1.78 0.56 0.48
CA VAL A 80 0.82 -0.55 0.41
C VAL A 80 1.52 -1.89 0.33
N SER A 81 2.53 -2.03 -0.56
CA SER A 81 3.27 -3.28 -0.71
C SER A 81 4.01 -3.66 0.57
N TYR A 82 4.60 -2.68 1.25
CA TYR A 82 5.26 -2.85 2.53
C TYR A 82 4.27 -3.30 3.62
N ALA A 83 3.13 -2.63 3.75
CA ALA A 83 2.13 -2.95 4.77
C ALA A 83 1.53 -4.35 4.58
N ILE A 84 1.21 -4.73 3.33
CA ILE A 84 0.74 -6.09 3.02
C ILE A 84 1.82 -7.12 3.36
N SER A 85 3.06 -6.90 2.93
CA SER A 85 4.17 -7.82 3.21
C SER A 85 4.38 -8.02 4.71
N ARG A 86 4.26 -6.95 5.49
CA ARG A 86 4.35 -6.97 6.95
C ARG A 86 3.19 -7.68 7.62
N ALA A 87 1.96 -7.50 7.12
CA ALA A 87 0.79 -8.21 7.62
C ALA A 87 0.89 -9.72 7.31
N CYS A 88 1.40 -10.08 6.13
CA CYS A 88 1.67 -11.47 5.75
C CYS A 88 2.72 -12.12 6.68
N SER A 89 3.83 -11.45 6.97
CA SER A 89 4.88 -12.01 7.84
C SER A 89 4.45 -12.14 9.30
N ARG A 90 3.43 -11.39 9.73
CA ARG A 90 2.82 -11.50 11.06
C ARG A 90 1.72 -12.55 11.16
N GLY A 91 1.28 -13.13 10.04
CA GLY A 91 0.14 -14.05 10.00
C GLY A 91 -1.21 -13.35 10.22
N GLU A 92 -1.30 -12.03 10.00
CA GLU A 92 -2.57 -11.28 10.09
C GLU A 92 -3.49 -11.54 8.88
N LEU A 93 -2.93 -12.08 7.79
CA LEU A 93 -3.62 -12.41 6.55
C LEU A 93 -3.63 -13.91 6.33
N SER A 94 -4.81 -14.49 6.11
CA SER A 94 -4.98 -15.95 5.91
C SER A 94 -4.44 -16.45 4.56
N THR A 95 -4.31 -15.57 3.57
CA THR A 95 -3.99 -15.93 2.17
C THR A 95 -2.50 -15.88 1.83
N CYS A 96 -1.64 -15.39 2.72
CA CYS A 96 -0.20 -15.23 2.48
C CYS A 96 0.59 -15.56 3.74
N GLY A 97 1.91 -15.72 3.60
CA GLY A 97 2.82 -16.00 4.72
C GLY A 97 4.27 -15.67 4.35
N CYS A 98 5.20 -16.14 5.17
CA CYS A 98 6.63 -16.03 4.86
C CYS A 98 6.99 -16.86 3.63
N ASP A 99 7.92 -16.36 2.82
CA ASP A 99 8.49 -17.15 1.75
C ASP A 99 9.36 -18.26 2.34
N LEU A 100 9.05 -19.50 1.98
CA LEU A 100 9.76 -20.70 2.41
C LEU A 100 10.71 -21.22 1.31
N SER A 101 10.90 -20.45 0.24
CA SER A 101 11.83 -20.82 -0.83
C SER A 101 13.24 -20.96 -0.25
N SER A 102 13.77 -22.18 -0.23
CA SER A 102 15.09 -22.46 0.30
C SER A 102 16.14 -21.91 -0.65
N SER A 103 16.79 -20.81 -0.28
CA SER A 103 17.97 -20.32 -0.97
C SER A 103 19.17 -21.23 -0.64
N ASN A 104 19.85 -21.69 -1.68
CA ASN A 104 20.87 -22.75 -1.77
C ASN A 104 21.63 -23.15 -0.47
N ALA A 105 21.68 -24.47 -0.25
CA ALA A 105 22.28 -25.17 0.90
C ALA A 105 23.81 -25.07 1.07
N HIS A 106 24.50 -24.18 0.34
CA HIS A 106 25.97 -24.00 0.40
C HIS A 106 26.40 -22.67 1.07
N ALA A 107 25.51 -22.00 1.79
CA ALA A 107 25.85 -20.82 2.58
C ALA A 107 26.32 -21.21 3.99
N SER A 108 27.36 -20.52 4.50
CA SER A 108 27.86 -20.66 5.88
C SER A 108 26.86 -20.19 6.95
N TRP A 109 25.73 -19.63 6.54
CA TRP A 109 24.64 -19.13 7.36
C TRP A 109 23.33 -19.79 6.93
N LYS A 110 22.46 -20.04 7.91
CA LYS A 110 21.15 -20.70 7.70
C LYS A 110 20.05 -19.65 7.70
N TRP A 111 19.09 -19.80 6.80
CA TRP A 111 17.84 -19.03 6.80
C TRP A 111 16.96 -19.47 7.99
N SER A 112 16.22 -18.53 8.57
CA SER A 112 15.26 -18.74 9.67
C SER A 112 13.92 -18.11 9.34
#